data_AF-A0A927B854-F1
#
_entry.id   AF-A0A927B854-F1
#
_cell.length_a   1.000
_cell.length_b   1.000
_cell.length_c   1.000
_cell.angle_alpha   90.00
_cell.angle_beta   90.00
_cell.angle_gamma   90.00
#
_symmetry.space_group_name_H-M   'P 1'
#
loop_
_entity.id
_entity.type
_entity.pdbx_description
1 polymer ?
#
loop_
_entity_poly.entity_id
_entity_poly.type
_entity_poly.pdbx_seq_one_letter_code
_entity_poly.pdbx_strand_id
1 'polypeptide(L)'
;MNWITRERPKIDRLACPWLIKRFIDLETTIIYVPEDRVIQQAQELDAIPFDVPGVEYTHYEDRCTFDYFLQKHKLTDPALLAIAPIVRGADTDDHSLAAQSAGLWAISAGLSFNITDDQELLLQGIIVYDALYSWAKHLQTVKHTQSPTERLLLQVLHAYLKPAGNRKPPAWVDGLKELIQDQIDTNLIAPAYRLSLTELSESLDVNPAYVSRTFARYFDDLSFGEYIRKLRIEKALQLLENTTYTLTEIAYLTGFSDQSHFTRIFKKQVGKNPSDYRKNRAKGKADTKG
;
A
#
# COMPACT_ATOMS: atom_id res chain seq x y z
N MET A 1 25.37 -7.24 -37.04
CA MET A 1 24.73 -6.37 -38.05
C MET A 1 24.38 -5.05 -37.40
N ASN A 2 24.43 -3.92 -38.11
CA ASN A 2 24.01 -2.63 -37.55
C ASN A 2 22.49 -2.47 -37.69
N TRP A 3 21.85 -1.80 -36.75
CA TRP A 3 20.43 -1.45 -36.82
C TRP A 3 20.26 0.05 -36.67
N ILE A 4 19.29 0.61 -37.39
CA ILE A 4 19.08 2.05 -37.46
C ILE A 4 17.61 2.41 -37.30
N THR A 5 17.32 3.49 -36.57
CA THR A 5 15.97 4.03 -36.43
C THR A 5 16.01 5.53 -36.21
N ARG A 6 14.84 6.16 -36.13
CA ARG A 6 14.70 7.61 -35.94
C ARG A 6 15.07 8.04 -34.51
N GLU A 7 15.67 9.22 -34.40
CA GLU A 7 16.11 9.85 -33.15
C GLU A 7 14.96 10.15 -32.18
N ARG A 8 15.32 10.47 -30.93
CA ARG A 8 14.38 10.69 -29.82
C ARG A 8 13.50 9.45 -29.57
N PRO A 9 14.12 8.28 -29.29
CA PRO A 9 13.41 7.03 -29.09
C PRO A 9 12.49 7.09 -27.87
N LYS A 10 11.39 6.36 -27.98
CA LYS A 10 10.43 6.09 -26.91
C LYS A 10 10.25 4.58 -26.83
N ILE A 11 9.11 4.12 -26.31
CA ILE A 11 8.77 2.74 -26.00
C ILE A 11 9.33 1.72 -27.01
N ASP A 12 8.81 1.62 -28.24
CA ASP A 12 9.22 0.57 -29.18
C ASP A 12 10.67 0.72 -29.67
N ARG A 13 11.11 1.96 -29.89
CA ARG A 13 12.50 2.28 -30.28
C ARG A 13 13.51 2.15 -29.15
N LEU A 14 13.09 1.82 -27.93
CA LEU A 14 13.95 1.39 -26.83
C LEU A 14 13.80 -0.12 -26.57
N ALA A 15 12.58 -0.65 -26.70
CA ALA A 15 12.29 -2.08 -26.52
C ALA A 15 12.99 -2.95 -27.57
N CYS A 16 12.92 -2.55 -28.86
CA CYS A 16 13.52 -3.31 -29.96
C CYS A 16 15.05 -3.36 -29.85
N PRO A 17 15.78 -2.24 -29.65
CA PRO A 17 17.21 -2.28 -29.36
C PRO A 17 17.61 -3.18 -28.20
N TRP A 18 16.85 -3.16 -27.10
CA TRP A 18 17.09 -4.07 -25.96
C TRP A 18 16.90 -5.54 -26.38
N LEU A 19 15.81 -5.85 -27.08
CA LEU A 19 15.52 -7.20 -27.57
C LEU A 19 16.62 -7.70 -28.50
N ILE A 20 17.07 -6.86 -29.44
CA ILE A 20 18.14 -7.21 -30.37
C ILE A 20 19.42 -7.52 -29.59
N LYS A 21 19.85 -6.62 -28.70
CA LYS A 21 21.09 -6.75 -27.91
C LYS A 21 21.10 -7.92 -26.93
N ARG A 22 19.94 -8.47 -26.55
CA ARG A 22 19.83 -9.56 -25.58
C ARG A 22 19.52 -10.92 -26.21
N PHE A 23 18.83 -10.96 -27.34
CA PHE A 23 18.27 -12.21 -27.88
C PHE A 23 18.57 -12.45 -29.36
N ILE A 24 19.03 -11.46 -30.12
CA ILE A 24 19.23 -11.58 -31.57
C ILE A 24 20.71 -11.43 -31.95
N ASP A 25 21.34 -10.31 -31.58
CA ASP A 25 22.73 -10.01 -31.91
C ASP A 25 23.35 -9.15 -30.81
N LEU A 26 24.27 -9.73 -30.01
CA LEU A 26 24.88 -9.05 -28.86
C LEU A 26 25.88 -7.96 -29.27
N GLU A 27 26.57 -8.15 -30.38
CA GLU A 27 27.63 -7.26 -30.87
C GLU A 27 27.09 -6.16 -31.79
N THR A 28 25.77 -6.02 -31.87
CA THR A 28 25.11 -5.00 -32.69
C THR A 28 25.40 -3.58 -32.20
N THR A 29 25.52 -2.66 -33.16
CA THR A 29 25.39 -1.22 -32.91
C THR A 29 23.99 -0.74 -33.28
N ILE A 30 23.43 0.12 -32.44
CA ILE A 30 22.12 0.76 -32.67
C ILE A 30 22.37 2.22 -32.98
N ILE A 31 21.85 2.69 -34.11
CA ILE A 31 22.11 4.02 -34.66
C ILE A 31 20.80 4.81 -34.67
N TYR A 32 20.84 6.02 -34.13
CA TYR A 32 19.71 6.95 -34.09
C TYR A 32 20.02 8.17 -34.95
N VAL A 33 19.09 8.51 -35.85
CA VAL A 33 19.30 9.57 -36.84
C VAL A 33 17.99 10.33 -37.09
N PRO A 34 18.01 11.56 -37.62
CA PRO A 34 16.79 12.25 -38.03
C PRO A 34 15.92 11.38 -38.96
N GLU A 35 14.61 11.44 -38.78
CA GLU A 35 13.64 10.55 -39.45
C GLU A 35 13.78 10.55 -40.98
N ASP A 36 14.03 11.73 -41.56
CA ASP A 36 14.24 11.94 -42.99
C ASP A 36 15.52 11.30 -43.54
N ARG A 37 16.48 10.97 -42.67
CA ARG A 37 17.78 10.39 -43.02
C ARG A 37 17.89 8.89 -42.78
N VAL A 38 16.91 8.26 -42.11
CA VAL A 38 16.97 6.84 -41.73
C VAL A 38 17.25 5.93 -42.93
N ILE A 39 16.47 6.07 -44.01
CA ILE A 39 16.59 5.20 -45.19
C ILE A 39 17.92 5.42 -45.93
N GLN A 40 18.31 6.68 -46.10
CA GLN A 40 19.58 7.01 -46.76
C GLN A 40 20.77 6.43 -45.98
N GLN A 41 20.81 6.67 -44.67
CA GLN A 41 21.93 6.23 -43.83
C GLN A 41 21.93 4.72 -43.57
N ALA A 42 20.76 4.07 -43.61
CA ALA A 42 20.67 2.62 -43.60
C ALA A 42 21.46 1.99 -44.75
N GLN A 43 21.34 2.56 -45.97
CA GLN A 43 22.07 2.09 -47.14
C GLN A 43 23.57 2.40 -47.06
N GLU A 44 23.94 3.59 -46.59
CA GLU A 44 25.35 4.01 -46.48
C GLU A 44 26.12 3.21 -45.41
N LEU A 45 25.45 2.82 -44.32
CA LEU A 45 26.06 2.16 -43.16
C LEU A 45 25.84 0.64 -43.14
N ASP A 46 25.22 0.08 -44.19
CA ASP A 46 24.78 -1.32 -44.26
C ASP A 46 24.03 -1.76 -42.98
N ALA A 47 23.07 -0.92 -42.58
CA ALA A 47 22.29 -1.07 -41.35
C ALA A 47 20.82 -1.39 -41.67
N ILE A 48 20.21 -2.24 -40.86
CA ILE A 48 18.82 -2.66 -41.02
C ILE A 48 17.90 -1.61 -40.38
N PRO A 49 17.03 -0.92 -41.14
CA PRO A 49 16.13 0.06 -40.58
C PRO A 49 14.91 -0.61 -39.92
N PHE A 50 14.45 -0.04 -38.81
CA PHE A 50 13.25 -0.49 -38.10
C PHE A 50 12.45 0.68 -37.49
N ASP A 51 11.18 0.44 -37.16
CA ASP A 51 10.24 1.43 -36.61
C ASP A 51 10.09 2.70 -37.47
N VAL A 52 10.06 2.52 -38.80
CA VAL A 52 9.80 3.58 -39.77
C VAL A 52 8.84 3.08 -40.87
N PRO A 53 8.14 3.98 -41.59
CA PRO A 53 7.25 3.56 -42.67
C PRO A 53 8.01 2.87 -43.81
N GLY A 54 7.45 1.77 -44.32
CA GLY A 54 7.92 1.11 -45.55
C GLY A 54 9.14 0.19 -45.40
N VAL A 55 9.57 -0.12 -44.18
CA VAL A 55 10.65 -1.10 -43.93
C VAL A 55 10.09 -2.42 -43.41
N GLU A 56 10.91 -3.47 -43.45
CA GLU A 56 10.49 -4.82 -43.02
C GLU A 56 10.13 -4.88 -41.52
N TYR A 57 10.96 -4.28 -40.67
CA TYR A 57 10.77 -4.29 -39.21
C TYR A 57 9.95 -3.07 -38.78
N THR A 58 8.63 -3.17 -38.88
CA THR A 58 7.70 -2.08 -38.57
C THR A 58 6.40 -2.61 -37.98
N HIS A 59 5.50 -1.72 -37.57
CA HIS A 59 4.16 -2.09 -37.08
C HIS A 59 3.35 -2.86 -38.14
N TYR A 60 2.52 -3.79 -37.69
CA TYR A 60 1.64 -4.57 -38.56
C TYR A 60 0.30 -4.83 -37.88
N GLU A 61 -0.80 -4.55 -38.57
CA GLU A 61 -2.16 -4.61 -37.99
C GLU A 61 -2.21 -3.82 -36.67
N ASP A 62 -2.65 -4.47 -35.58
CA ASP A 62 -2.71 -3.91 -34.23
C ASP A 62 -1.46 -4.22 -33.39
N ARG A 63 -0.34 -4.62 -34.02
CA ARG A 63 0.89 -5.04 -33.34
C ARG A 63 2.04 -4.08 -33.61
N CYS A 64 2.90 -3.93 -32.60
CA CYS A 64 4.05 -3.03 -32.68
C CYS A 64 5.28 -3.71 -33.29
N THR A 65 6.32 -2.93 -33.56
CA THR A 65 7.59 -3.42 -34.12
C THR A 65 8.20 -4.50 -33.21
N PHE A 66 8.09 -4.37 -31.88
CA PHE A 66 8.55 -5.40 -30.95
C PHE A 66 7.90 -6.77 -31.19
N ASP A 67 6.59 -6.82 -31.44
CA ASP A 67 5.89 -8.06 -31.78
C ASP A 67 6.40 -8.67 -33.08
N TYR A 68 6.78 -7.82 -34.05
CA TYR A 68 7.30 -8.28 -35.33
C TYR A 68 8.64 -9.00 -35.13
N PHE A 69 9.54 -8.43 -34.32
CA PHE A 69 10.80 -9.07 -33.96
C PHE A 69 10.61 -10.45 -33.33
N LEU A 70 9.67 -10.57 -32.37
CA LEU A 70 9.38 -11.87 -31.74
C LEU A 70 8.94 -12.91 -32.78
N GLN A 71 8.05 -12.54 -33.69
CA GLN A 71 7.56 -13.42 -34.75
C GLN A 71 8.68 -13.79 -35.75
N LYS A 72 9.38 -12.78 -36.28
CA LYS A 72 10.42 -12.94 -37.30
C LYS A 72 11.56 -13.83 -36.84
N HIS A 73 12.02 -13.64 -35.60
CA HIS A 73 13.13 -14.39 -35.01
C HIS A 73 12.67 -15.62 -34.22
N LYS A 74 11.36 -15.93 -34.22
CA LYS A 74 10.77 -17.09 -33.53
C LYS A 74 11.14 -17.16 -32.05
N LEU A 75 11.12 -16.01 -31.38
CA LEU A 75 11.44 -15.91 -29.95
C LEU A 75 10.22 -16.34 -29.12
N THR A 76 10.33 -17.48 -28.44
CA THR A 76 9.22 -18.09 -27.68
C THR A 76 9.42 -18.09 -26.17
N ASP A 77 10.36 -17.29 -25.65
CA ASP A 77 10.57 -17.16 -24.21
C ASP A 77 9.27 -16.64 -23.53
N PRO A 78 8.70 -17.37 -22.54
CA PRO A 78 7.48 -16.96 -21.86
C PRO A 78 7.54 -15.55 -21.26
N ALA A 79 8.71 -15.11 -20.78
CA ALA A 79 8.88 -13.76 -20.25
C ALA A 79 8.80 -12.71 -21.37
N LEU A 80 9.38 -12.98 -22.55
CA LEU A 80 9.24 -12.09 -23.72
C LEU A 80 7.79 -12.02 -24.19
N LEU A 81 7.08 -13.15 -24.21
CA LEU A 81 5.66 -13.20 -24.57
C LEU A 81 4.78 -12.44 -23.56
N ALA A 82 5.18 -12.38 -22.28
CA ALA A 82 4.50 -11.58 -21.27
C ALA A 82 4.80 -10.07 -21.38
N ILE A 83 6.00 -9.70 -21.85
CA ILE A 83 6.40 -8.30 -22.06
C ILE A 83 5.74 -7.71 -23.32
N ALA A 84 5.55 -8.52 -24.36
CA ALA A 84 4.96 -8.08 -25.64
C ALA A 84 3.66 -7.26 -25.50
N PRO A 85 2.61 -7.70 -24.78
CA PRO A 85 1.40 -6.90 -24.59
C PRO A 85 1.64 -5.63 -23.76
N ILE A 86 2.65 -5.62 -22.88
CA ILE A 86 3.02 -4.43 -22.09
C ILE A 86 3.59 -3.35 -23.00
N VAL A 87 4.57 -3.73 -23.84
CA VAL A 87 5.21 -2.83 -24.81
C VAL A 87 4.19 -2.34 -25.81
N ARG A 88 3.39 -3.25 -26.39
CA ARG A 88 2.33 -2.90 -27.35
C ARG A 88 1.36 -1.89 -26.76
N GLY A 89 0.79 -2.16 -25.58
CA GLY A 89 -0.16 -1.26 -24.95
C GLY A 89 0.42 0.11 -24.58
N ALA A 90 1.72 0.16 -24.27
CA ALA A 90 2.40 1.43 -24.00
C ALA A 90 2.66 2.23 -25.30
N ASP A 91 3.02 1.54 -26.38
CA ASP A 91 3.36 2.16 -27.67
C ASP A 91 2.12 2.63 -28.45
N THR A 92 1.01 1.87 -28.37
CA THR A 92 -0.24 2.18 -29.08
C THR A 92 -1.24 3.01 -28.25
N ASP A 93 -0.86 3.46 -27.05
CA ASP A 93 -1.72 4.16 -26.07
C ASP A 93 -2.97 3.35 -25.63
N ASP A 94 -2.98 2.03 -25.89
CA ASP A 94 -3.98 1.10 -25.38
C ASP A 94 -3.49 0.44 -24.09
N HIS A 95 -3.53 1.21 -23.00
CA HIS A 95 -3.10 0.75 -21.69
C HIS A 95 -3.99 -0.36 -21.09
N SER A 96 -5.08 -0.76 -21.76
CA SER A 96 -5.92 -1.87 -21.31
C SER A 96 -5.31 -3.24 -21.58
N LEU A 97 -4.35 -3.33 -22.52
CA LEU A 97 -3.69 -4.58 -22.91
C LEU A 97 -2.88 -5.21 -21.77
N ALA A 98 -2.26 -4.38 -20.92
CA ALA A 98 -1.61 -4.82 -19.69
C ALA A 98 -1.58 -3.71 -18.64
N ALA A 99 -1.78 -4.07 -17.37
CA ALA A 99 -1.78 -3.11 -16.27
C ALA A 99 -0.45 -2.32 -16.14
N GLN A 100 0.64 -2.90 -16.62
CA GLN A 100 1.98 -2.31 -16.60
C GLN A 100 2.21 -1.27 -17.71
N SER A 101 1.38 -1.26 -18.77
CA SER A 101 1.60 -0.43 -19.96
C SER A 101 1.63 1.06 -19.64
N ALA A 102 0.67 1.57 -18.87
CA ALA A 102 0.64 2.99 -18.48
C ALA A 102 1.88 3.41 -17.68
N GLY A 103 2.40 2.51 -16.83
CA GLY A 103 3.61 2.74 -16.05
C GLY A 103 4.86 2.77 -16.93
N LEU A 104 4.97 1.81 -17.87
CA LEU A 104 6.07 1.78 -18.84
C LEU A 104 6.06 3.04 -19.71
N TRP A 105 4.90 3.44 -20.24
CA TRP A 105 4.74 4.68 -20.99
C TRP A 105 5.24 5.90 -20.18
N ALA A 106 4.80 6.04 -18.93
CA ALA A 106 5.17 7.18 -18.09
C ALA A 106 6.69 7.26 -17.84
N ILE A 107 7.32 6.11 -17.56
CA ILE A 107 8.78 6.02 -17.36
C ILE A 107 9.52 6.34 -18.65
N SER A 108 9.15 5.71 -19.77
CA SER A 108 9.81 5.95 -21.06
C SER A 108 9.66 7.39 -21.52
N ALA A 109 8.47 7.99 -21.39
CA ALA A 109 8.24 9.40 -21.74
C ALA A 109 9.09 10.34 -20.86
N GLY A 110 9.18 10.08 -19.56
CA GLY A 110 10.01 10.84 -18.64
C GLY A 110 11.51 10.73 -18.95
N LEU A 111 12.00 9.53 -19.27
CA LEU A 111 13.38 9.31 -19.67
C LEU A 111 13.71 10.07 -20.96
N SER A 112 12.87 9.95 -22.00
CA SER A 112 13.07 10.68 -23.26
C SER A 112 13.00 12.20 -23.10
N PHE A 113 12.25 12.70 -22.11
CA PHE A 113 12.21 14.12 -21.79
C PHE A 113 13.49 14.59 -21.10
N ASN A 114 13.97 13.83 -20.10
CA ASN A 114 15.13 14.21 -19.29
C ASN A 114 16.47 14.03 -20.01
N ILE A 115 16.57 13.05 -20.91
CA ILE A 115 17.81 12.68 -21.59
C ILE A 115 17.70 13.04 -23.07
N THR A 116 18.60 13.92 -23.52
CA THR A 116 18.65 14.37 -24.91
C THR A 116 19.57 13.54 -25.79
N ASP A 117 20.57 12.88 -25.20
CA ASP A 117 21.47 11.97 -25.92
C ASP A 117 20.82 10.60 -26.09
N ASP A 118 20.61 10.19 -27.34
CA ASP A 118 19.87 8.95 -27.65
C ASP A 118 20.64 7.67 -27.28
N GLN A 119 21.98 7.71 -27.24
CA GLN A 119 22.78 6.56 -26.82
C GLN A 119 22.74 6.41 -25.29
N GLU A 120 22.84 7.51 -24.55
CA GLU A 120 22.64 7.51 -23.10
C GLU A 120 21.22 7.05 -22.74
N LEU A 121 20.22 7.54 -23.47
CA LEU A 121 18.82 7.14 -23.29
C LEU A 121 18.63 5.64 -23.55
N LEU A 122 19.28 5.08 -24.58
CA LEU A 122 19.28 3.64 -24.84
C LEU A 122 19.89 2.85 -23.67
N LEU A 123 21.01 3.31 -23.09
CA LEU A 123 21.62 2.65 -21.93
C LEU A 123 20.67 2.61 -20.73
N GLN A 124 19.94 3.70 -20.46
CA GLN A 124 18.92 3.71 -19.41
C GLN A 124 17.72 2.82 -19.77
N GLY A 125 17.29 2.82 -21.04
CA GLY A 125 16.24 1.93 -21.53
C GLY A 125 16.58 0.45 -21.32
N ILE A 126 17.84 0.06 -21.58
CA ILE A 126 18.31 -1.31 -21.36
C ILE A 126 18.09 -1.75 -19.90
N ILE A 127 18.38 -0.88 -18.93
CA ILE A 127 18.19 -1.19 -17.50
C ILE A 127 16.70 -1.42 -17.19
N VAL A 128 15.82 -0.56 -17.72
CA VAL A 128 14.37 -0.67 -17.52
C VAL A 128 13.85 -1.99 -18.08
N TYR A 129 14.25 -2.36 -19.30
CA TYR A 129 13.79 -3.60 -19.91
C TYR A 129 14.43 -4.85 -19.30
N ASP A 130 15.68 -4.80 -18.84
CA ASP A 130 16.29 -5.89 -18.05
C ASP A 130 15.53 -6.11 -16.74
N ALA A 131 15.11 -5.03 -16.06
CA ALA A 131 14.27 -5.11 -14.85
C ALA A 131 12.87 -5.66 -15.16
N LEU A 132 12.24 -5.18 -16.24
CA LEU A 132 10.92 -5.66 -16.67
C LEU A 132 10.95 -7.14 -17.06
N TYR A 133 12.01 -7.59 -17.75
CA TYR A 133 12.22 -9.00 -18.09
C TYR A 133 12.45 -9.85 -16.85
N SER A 134 13.27 -9.40 -15.90
CA SER A 134 13.48 -10.10 -14.63
C SER A 134 12.18 -10.23 -13.84
N TRP A 135 11.36 -9.18 -13.82
CA TRP A 135 10.02 -9.24 -13.23
C TRP A 135 9.13 -10.25 -13.94
N ALA A 136 9.06 -10.20 -15.27
CA ALA A 136 8.24 -11.10 -16.08
C ALA A 136 8.66 -12.57 -15.89
N LYS A 137 9.95 -12.83 -15.74
CA LYS A 137 10.51 -14.18 -15.62
C LYS A 137 10.40 -14.76 -14.22
N HIS A 138 10.53 -13.94 -13.17
CA HIS A 138 10.74 -14.43 -11.81
C HIS A 138 9.74 -13.92 -10.78
N LEU A 139 9.06 -12.79 -11.01
CA LEU A 139 8.33 -12.06 -9.97
C LEU A 139 6.84 -11.86 -10.23
N GLN A 140 6.28 -12.37 -11.35
CA GLN A 140 4.85 -12.20 -11.65
C GLN A 140 3.91 -12.73 -10.55
N THR A 141 4.34 -13.75 -9.81
CA THR A 141 3.54 -14.35 -8.73
C THR A 141 3.79 -13.70 -7.36
N VAL A 142 4.78 -12.82 -7.26
CA VAL A 142 5.13 -12.13 -6.00
C VAL A 142 4.15 -10.98 -5.79
N LYS A 143 3.30 -11.10 -4.77
CA LYS A 143 2.35 -10.06 -4.40
C LYS A 143 3.02 -9.06 -3.47
N HIS A 144 3.12 -7.80 -3.90
CA HIS A 144 3.34 -6.68 -2.98
C HIS A 144 2.02 -6.43 -2.24
N THR A 145 1.96 -6.89 -1.00
CA THR A 145 0.76 -6.84 -0.14
C THR A 145 0.25 -5.42 0.07
N GLN A 146 -0.78 -5.03 -0.67
CA GLN A 146 -2.10 -4.63 -0.18
C GLN A 146 -3.09 -5.04 -1.28
N SER A 147 -3.90 -6.06 -1.01
CA SER A 147 -4.83 -6.54 -2.02
C SER A 147 -5.85 -5.44 -2.33
N PRO A 148 -6.19 -5.15 -3.60
CA PRO A 148 -7.28 -4.24 -3.94
C PRO A 148 -8.58 -4.56 -3.18
N THR A 149 -8.81 -5.85 -2.88
CA THR A 149 -9.90 -6.33 -2.03
C THR A 149 -9.82 -5.87 -0.59
N GLU A 150 -8.63 -5.74 0.01
CA GLU A 150 -8.50 -5.19 1.37
C GLU A 150 -8.87 -3.71 1.39
N ARG A 151 -8.47 -2.96 0.37
CA ARG A 151 -8.84 -1.55 0.23
C ARG A 151 -10.34 -1.37 -0.03
N LEU A 152 -10.92 -2.21 -0.87
CA LEU A 152 -12.36 -2.23 -1.13
C LEU A 152 -13.14 -2.64 0.13
N LEU A 153 -12.66 -3.64 0.88
CA LEU A 153 -13.24 -4.05 2.14
C LEU A 153 -13.20 -2.92 3.17
N LEU A 154 -12.05 -2.23 3.30
CA LEU A 154 -11.94 -1.06 4.17
C LEU A 154 -12.87 0.08 3.74
N GLN A 155 -13.02 0.32 2.44
CA GLN A 155 -13.96 1.32 1.92
C GLN A 155 -15.42 0.97 2.23
N VAL A 156 -15.81 -0.29 2.03
CA VAL A 156 -17.15 -0.79 2.37
C VAL A 156 -17.40 -0.71 3.87
N LEU A 157 -16.44 -1.16 4.68
CA LEU A 157 -16.51 -1.07 6.13
C LEU A 157 -16.64 0.38 6.59
N HIS A 158 -15.83 1.30 6.08
CA HIS A 158 -15.95 2.73 6.41
C HIS A 158 -17.28 3.34 5.96
N ALA A 159 -17.82 2.92 4.82
CA ALA A 159 -19.13 3.38 4.34
C ALA A 159 -20.27 2.89 5.25
N TYR A 160 -20.19 1.65 5.73
CA TYR A 160 -21.19 1.06 6.63
C TYR A 160 -21.03 1.47 8.10
N LEU A 161 -19.79 1.74 8.54
CA LEU A 161 -19.49 2.18 9.90
C LEU A 161 -19.66 3.68 10.12
N LYS A 162 -19.87 4.48 9.06
CA LYS A 162 -20.33 5.87 9.24
C LYS A 162 -21.68 5.82 9.95
N PRO A 163 -21.79 6.35 11.19
CA PRO A 163 -23.05 6.28 11.92
C PRO A 163 -24.14 7.01 11.16
N ALA A 164 -25.26 6.32 10.91
CA ALA A 164 -26.47 6.88 10.35
C ALA A 164 -27.08 7.87 11.36
N GLY A 165 -26.60 9.11 11.38
CA GLY A 165 -27.10 10.12 12.29
C GLY A 165 -26.26 11.39 12.26
N ASN A 166 -26.54 12.26 11.30
CA ASN A 166 -25.93 13.59 11.17
C ASN A 166 -26.44 14.59 12.24
N ARG A 167 -26.60 14.15 13.49
CA ARG A 167 -26.86 15.05 14.63
C ARG A 167 -25.53 15.27 15.32
N LYS A 168 -25.05 16.52 15.29
CA LYS A 168 -23.89 16.91 16.11
C LYS A 168 -24.13 16.44 17.55
N PRO A 169 -23.16 15.77 18.18
CA PRO A 169 -23.30 15.37 19.56
C PRO A 169 -23.59 16.61 20.42
N PRO A 170 -24.45 16.52 21.44
CA PRO A 170 -24.62 17.60 22.40
C PRO A 170 -23.27 18.00 23.02
N ALA A 171 -23.09 19.29 23.34
CA ALA A 171 -21.82 19.82 23.88
C ALA A 171 -21.32 19.08 25.14
N TRP A 172 -22.24 18.54 25.95
CA TRP A 172 -21.89 17.76 27.14
C TRP A 172 -21.17 16.44 26.83
N VAL A 173 -21.30 15.89 25.62
CA VAL A 173 -20.69 14.61 25.25
C VAL A 173 -19.17 14.72 25.27
N ASP A 174 -18.62 15.78 24.69
CA ASP A 174 -17.18 15.98 24.62
C ASP A 174 -16.63 16.33 26.01
N GLY A 175 -17.30 17.22 26.76
CA GLY A 175 -16.93 17.52 28.14
C GLY A 175 -16.98 16.30 29.06
N LEU A 176 -17.98 15.41 28.90
CA LEU A 176 -18.06 14.18 29.68
C LEU A 176 -16.95 13.20 29.31
N LYS A 177 -16.57 13.10 28.03
CA LYS A 177 -15.42 12.30 27.59
C LYS A 177 -14.12 12.79 28.22
N GLU A 178 -13.90 14.11 28.20
CA GLU A 178 -12.71 14.72 28.80
C GLU A 178 -12.64 14.44 30.31
N LEU A 179 -13.73 14.64 31.05
CA LEU A 179 -13.77 14.36 32.50
C LEU A 179 -13.54 12.88 32.81
N ILE A 180 -14.16 11.97 32.06
CA ILE A 180 -13.94 10.53 32.24
C ILE A 180 -12.47 10.16 31.96
N GLN A 181 -11.89 10.71 30.90
CA GLN A 181 -10.51 10.42 30.50
C GLN A 181 -9.50 10.96 31.51
N ASP A 182 -9.67 12.21 31.95
CA ASP A 182 -8.81 12.85 32.95
C ASP A 182 -8.80 12.08 34.28
N GLN A 183 -9.98 11.61 34.72
CA GLN A 183 -10.10 10.79 35.92
C GLN A 183 -9.45 9.40 35.77
N ILE A 184 -9.39 8.85 34.56
CA ILE A 184 -8.71 7.58 34.27
C ILE A 184 -7.19 7.75 34.17
N ASP A 185 -6.72 8.86 33.63
CA ASP A 185 -5.29 9.10 33.43
C ASP A 185 -4.57 9.59 34.67
N THR A 186 -5.22 10.37 35.53
CA THR A 186 -4.61 10.93 36.74
C THR A 186 -4.45 9.90 37.89
N ASN A 187 -4.83 8.62 37.69
CA ASN A 187 -4.82 7.58 38.74
C ASN A 187 -5.55 7.99 40.03
N LEU A 188 -6.44 8.98 39.99
CA LEU A 188 -7.32 9.40 41.09
C LEU A 188 -8.42 8.36 41.39
N ILE A 189 -8.30 7.15 40.84
CA ILE A 189 -9.15 6.00 41.11
C ILE A 189 -8.54 5.14 42.22
N ALA A 190 -8.09 5.78 43.31
CA ALA A 190 -7.98 5.06 44.58
C ALA A 190 -9.36 4.43 44.87
N PRO A 191 -9.45 3.25 45.51
CA PRO A 191 -10.73 2.56 45.77
C PRO A 191 -11.78 3.41 46.52
N ALA A 192 -11.39 4.57 47.06
CA ALA A 192 -12.26 5.59 47.65
C ALA A 192 -13.03 6.46 46.63
N TYR A 193 -12.57 6.60 45.37
CA TYR A 193 -13.21 7.47 44.36
C TYR A 193 -14.04 6.63 43.39
N ARG A 194 -15.36 6.54 43.65
CA ARG A 194 -16.31 5.91 42.73
C ARG A 194 -16.72 6.94 41.69
N LEU A 195 -16.30 6.71 40.44
CA LEU A 195 -16.79 7.48 39.28
C LEU A 195 -18.33 7.40 39.24
N SER A 196 -18.98 8.53 39.53
CA SER A 196 -20.43 8.65 39.54
C SER A 196 -20.88 9.46 38.34
N LEU A 197 -21.75 8.87 37.51
CA LEU A 197 -22.36 9.59 36.39
C LEU A 197 -23.13 10.83 36.88
N THR A 198 -23.69 10.77 38.09
CA THR A 198 -24.43 11.87 38.71
C THR A 198 -23.52 13.08 38.93
N GLU A 199 -22.38 12.88 39.59
CA GLU A 199 -21.42 13.95 39.89
C GLU A 199 -20.82 14.55 38.62
N LEU A 200 -20.49 13.70 37.64
CA LEU A 200 -19.96 14.14 36.35
C LEU A 200 -20.98 14.95 35.55
N SER A 201 -22.25 14.54 35.58
CA SER A 201 -23.31 15.29 34.89
C SER A 201 -23.56 16.64 35.55
N GLU A 202 -23.55 16.68 36.89
CA GLU A 202 -23.68 17.91 37.67
C GLU A 202 -22.54 18.90 37.42
N SER A 203 -21.29 18.43 37.29
CA SER A 203 -20.14 19.31 36.96
C SER A 203 -20.20 19.93 35.56
N LEU A 204 -21.03 19.39 34.68
CA LEU A 204 -21.25 19.89 33.31
C LEU A 204 -22.56 20.69 33.19
N ASP A 205 -23.23 20.98 34.31
CA ASP A 205 -24.56 21.60 34.35
C ASP A 205 -25.63 20.84 33.54
N VAL A 206 -25.56 19.50 33.53
CA VAL A 206 -26.52 18.63 32.81
C VAL A 206 -27.26 17.71 33.76
N ASN A 207 -28.55 17.51 33.50
CA ASN A 207 -29.38 16.60 34.28
C ASN A 207 -28.88 15.14 34.21
N PRO A 208 -28.51 14.50 35.34
CA PRO A 208 -28.01 13.11 35.38
C PRO A 208 -28.95 12.07 34.76
N ALA A 209 -30.26 12.22 34.93
CA ALA A 209 -31.24 11.29 34.38
C ALA A 209 -31.39 11.42 32.86
N TYR A 210 -31.08 12.59 32.29
CA TYR A 210 -31.00 12.78 30.85
C TYR A 210 -29.74 12.13 30.26
N VAL A 211 -28.59 12.35 30.90
CA VAL A 211 -27.32 11.74 30.49
C VAL A 211 -27.43 10.22 30.55
N SER A 212 -27.88 9.65 31.67
CA SER A 212 -28.06 8.19 31.84
C SER A 212 -28.90 7.55 30.74
N ARG A 213 -30.03 8.19 30.36
CA ARG A 213 -30.92 7.69 29.29
C ARG A 213 -30.33 7.78 27.89
N THR A 214 -29.41 8.71 27.67
CA THR A 214 -28.85 8.99 26.33
C THR A 214 -27.39 8.57 26.20
N PHE A 215 -26.75 8.10 27.28
CA PHE A 215 -25.33 7.76 27.34
C PHE A 215 -24.93 6.75 26.26
N ALA A 216 -25.60 5.60 26.19
CA ALA A 216 -25.25 4.53 25.24
C ALA A 216 -25.18 5.03 23.79
N ARG A 217 -26.08 5.95 23.40
CA ARG A 217 -26.13 6.53 22.05
C ARG A 217 -24.83 7.20 21.61
N TYR A 218 -24.04 7.72 22.54
CA TYR A 218 -22.82 8.47 22.25
C TYR A 218 -21.53 7.79 22.72
N PHE A 219 -21.66 6.65 23.42
CA PHE A 219 -20.56 5.95 24.10
C PHE A 219 -20.62 4.45 23.81
N ASP A 220 -20.35 4.08 22.55
CA ASP A 220 -20.19 2.70 22.05
C ASP A 220 -21.39 1.76 22.29
N ASP A 221 -22.60 2.30 22.40
CA ASP A 221 -23.80 1.55 22.80
C ASP A 221 -23.65 0.82 24.15
N LEU A 222 -22.76 1.31 25.02
CA LEU A 222 -22.49 0.78 26.34
C LEU A 222 -23.21 1.56 27.43
N SER A 223 -23.61 0.88 28.51
CA SER A 223 -23.97 1.58 29.74
C SER A 223 -22.74 2.28 30.34
N PHE A 224 -22.95 3.31 31.18
CA PHE A 224 -21.86 4.02 31.85
C PHE A 224 -20.89 3.06 32.58
N GLY A 225 -21.43 2.11 33.34
CA GLY A 225 -20.60 1.12 34.05
C GLY A 225 -19.84 0.16 33.12
N GLU A 226 -20.36 -0.13 31.92
CA GLU A 226 -19.66 -0.92 30.91
C GLU A 226 -18.54 -0.13 30.25
N TYR A 227 -18.82 1.12 29.91
CA TYR A 227 -17.86 2.04 29.31
C TYR A 227 -16.68 2.29 30.26
N ILE A 228 -16.94 2.58 31.54
CA ILE A 228 -15.88 2.72 32.55
C ILE A 228 -15.07 1.43 32.69
N ARG A 229 -15.72 0.25 32.71
CA ARG A 229 -14.98 -1.02 32.76
C ARG A 229 -14.09 -1.23 31.54
N LYS A 230 -14.58 -0.91 30.34
CA LYS A 230 -13.80 -0.97 29.10
C LYS A 230 -12.54 -0.10 29.21
N LEU A 231 -12.68 1.17 29.58
CA LEU A 231 -11.53 2.07 29.68
C LEU A 231 -10.53 1.65 30.77
N ARG A 232 -11.00 1.12 31.90
CA ARG A 232 -10.13 0.56 32.95
C ARG A 232 -9.29 -0.62 32.44
N ILE A 233 -9.88 -1.48 31.61
CA ILE A 233 -9.15 -2.58 30.97
C ILE A 233 -8.16 -2.07 29.93
N GLU A 234 -8.52 -1.05 29.14
CA GLU A 234 -7.59 -0.40 28.20
C GLU A 234 -6.37 0.20 28.92
N LYS A 235 -6.59 0.90 30.05
CA LYS A 235 -5.50 1.37 30.91
C LYS A 235 -4.68 0.22 31.50
N ALA A 236 -5.34 -0.87 31.93
CA ALA A 236 -4.66 -2.05 32.43
C ALA A 236 -3.76 -2.68 31.37
N LEU A 237 -4.18 -2.72 30.10
CA LEU A 237 -3.36 -3.17 28.99
C LEU A 237 -2.10 -2.32 28.84
N GLN A 238 -2.22 -0.99 28.90
CA GLN A 238 -1.07 -0.09 28.87
C GLN A 238 -0.10 -0.35 30.02
N LEU A 239 -0.61 -0.53 31.25
CA LEU A 239 0.23 -0.84 32.42
C LEU A 239 0.88 -2.22 32.32
N LEU A 240 0.17 -3.23 31.80
CA LEU A 240 0.70 -4.57 31.56
C LEU A 240 1.84 -4.58 30.54
N GLU A 241 1.84 -3.63 29.60
CA GLU A 241 2.82 -3.54 28.52
C GLU A 241 4.03 -2.68 28.88
N ASN A 242 3.83 -1.59 29.63
CA ASN A 242 4.84 -0.56 29.81
C ASN A 242 5.45 -0.51 31.22
N THR A 243 4.97 -1.36 32.15
CA THR A 243 5.42 -1.33 33.56
C THR A 243 5.68 -2.73 34.10
N THR A 244 6.35 -2.78 35.26
CA THR A 244 6.61 -4.03 36.01
C THR A 244 5.63 -4.25 37.16
N TYR A 245 4.56 -3.46 37.25
CA TYR A 245 3.59 -3.56 38.33
C TYR A 245 3.00 -4.98 38.43
N THR A 246 2.76 -5.44 39.65
CA THR A 246 2.06 -6.69 39.95
C THR A 246 0.60 -6.60 39.47
N LEU A 247 -0.05 -7.75 39.29
CA LEU A 247 -1.48 -7.78 38.91
C LEU A 247 -2.36 -7.13 39.98
N THR A 248 -1.96 -7.21 41.24
CA THR A 248 -2.62 -6.55 42.37
C THR A 248 -2.50 -5.04 42.26
N GLU A 249 -1.28 -4.51 42.02
CA GLU A 249 -1.06 -3.08 41.83
C GLU A 249 -1.84 -2.55 40.62
N ILE A 250 -1.83 -3.27 39.48
CA ILE A 250 -2.59 -2.87 38.30
C ILE A 250 -4.09 -2.87 38.59
N ALA A 251 -4.61 -3.86 39.32
CA ALA A 251 -6.02 -3.87 39.71
C ALA A 251 -6.39 -2.61 40.51
N TYR A 252 -5.55 -2.21 41.47
CA TYR A 252 -5.79 -1.00 42.26
C TYR A 252 -5.61 0.29 41.45
N LEU A 253 -4.55 0.41 40.66
CA LEU A 253 -4.27 1.59 39.83
C LEU A 253 -5.36 1.84 38.77
N THR A 254 -6.02 0.78 38.31
CA THR A 254 -7.13 0.86 37.35
C THR A 254 -8.51 0.87 38.03
N GLY A 255 -8.57 0.99 39.36
CA GLY A 255 -9.81 1.22 40.10
C GLY A 255 -10.67 -0.02 40.35
N PHE A 256 -10.12 -1.23 40.26
CA PHE A 256 -10.78 -2.45 40.72
C PHE A 256 -10.63 -2.62 42.23
N SER A 257 -11.63 -3.24 42.85
CA SER A 257 -11.65 -3.54 44.29
C SER A 257 -10.55 -4.51 44.71
N ASP A 258 -10.24 -5.46 43.82
CA ASP A 258 -9.33 -6.57 44.07
C ASP A 258 -8.87 -7.21 42.75
N GLN A 259 -7.78 -7.97 42.85
CA GLN A 259 -7.16 -8.67 41.72
C GLN A 259 -8.08 -9.73 41.09
N SER A 260 -8.91 -10.42 41.88
CA SER A 260 -9.79 -11.49 41.39
C SER A 260 -10.90 -10.91 40.51
N HIS A 261 -11.49 -9.79 40.93
CA HIS A 261 -12.46 -9.04 40.16
C HIS A 261 -11.85 -8.51 38.86
N PHE A 262 -10.68 -7.88 38.94
CA PHE A 262 -9.93 -7.44 37.76
C PHE A 262 -9.69 -8.59 36.77
N THR A 263 -9.16 -9.72 37.24
CA THR A 263 -8.83 -10.88 36.39
C THR A 263 -10.06 -11.41 35.65
N ARG A 264 -11.20 -11.50 36.34
CA ARG A 264 -12.47 -11.96 35.75
C ARG A 264 -12.95 -11.01 34.64
N ILE A 265 -12.91 -9.69 34.88
CA ILE A 265 -13.35 -8.69 33.90
C ILE A 265 -12.38 -8.61 32.72
N PHE A 266 -11.07 -8.63 32.99
CA PHE A 266 -10.04 -8.65 31.96
C PHE A 266 -10.20 -9.86 31.04
N LYS A 267 -10.36 -11.06 31.61
CA LYS A 267 -10.59 -12.27 30.81
C LYS A 267 -11.86 -12.18 29.97
N LYS A 268 -12.93 -11.60 30.53
CA LYS A 268 -14.21 -11.43 29.80
C LYS A 268 -14.06 -10.49 28.59
N GLN A 269 -13.27 -9.42 28.70
CA GLN A 269 -13.13 -8.42 27.62
C GLN A 269 -11.99 -8.76 26.64
N VAL A 270 -10.87 -9.30 27.12
CA VAL A 270 -9.66 -9.56 26.32
C VAL A 270 -9.56 -11.01 25.84
N GLY A 271 -10.35 -11.93 26.43
CA GLY A 271 -10.36 -13.36 26.09
C GLY A 271 -9.19 -14.16 26.67
N LYS A 272 -8.21 -13.51 27.30
CA LYS A 272 -7.02 -14.13 27.93
C LYS A 272 -6.86 -13.62 29.36
N ASN A 273 -6.20 -14.38 30.23
CA ASN A 273 -5.89 -13.89 31.58
C ASN A 273 -4.79 -12.81 31.52
N PRO A 274 -4.77 -11.84 32.45
CA PRO A 274 -3.72 -10.81 32.52
C PRO A 274 -2.29 -11.39 32.59
N SER A 275 -2.10 -12.46 33.35
CA SER A 275 -0.81 -13.16 33.47
C SER A 275 -0.33 -13.72 32.14
N ASP A 276 -1.24 -14.32 31.38
CA ASP A 276 -0.96 -14.98 30.11
C ASP A 276 -0.73 -13.94 29.01
N TYR A 277 -1.47 -12.83 29.06
CA TYR A 277 -1.27 -11.66 28.22
C TYR A 277 0.17 -11.12 28.37
N ARG A 278 0.64 -10.93 29.62
CA ARG A 278 2.01 -10.47 29.90
C ARG A 278 3.08 -11.45 29.42
N LYS A 279 2.91 -12.75 29.66
CA LYS A 279 3.90 -13.79 29.29
C LYS A 279 4.06 -13.94 27.77
N ASN A 280 2.96 -13.89 27.02
CA ASN A 280 3.00 -14.12 25.57
C ASN A 280 3.74 -13.00 24.80
N ARG A 281 3.75 -11.76 25.32
CA ARG A 281 4.54 -10.68 24.71
C ARG A 281 6.02 -10.66 25.12
N ALA A 282 6.36 -11.14 26.31
CA ALA A 282 7.77 -11.31 26.69
C ALA A 282 8.50 -12.27 25.74
N LYS A 283 7.81 -13.31 25.22
CA LYS A 283 8.33 -14.18 24.15
C LYS A 283 8.42 -13.47 22.79
N GLY A 284 7.38 -12.73 22.38
CA GLY A 284 7.39 -12.03 21.08
C GLY A 284 8.44 -10.90 20.93
N LYS A 285 8.90 -10.29 22.03
CA LYS A 285 10.02 -9.32 22.01
C LYS A 285 11.41 -10.00 21.98
N ALA A 286 11.50 -11.29 22.34
CA ALA A 286 12.75 -12.05 22.28
C ALA A 286 13.02 -12.58 20.85
N ASP A 287 11.97 -12.99 20.14
CA ASP A 287 12.07 -13.58 18.78
C ASP A 287 12.29 -12.54 17.66
N THR A 288 12.21 -11.24 17.95
CA THR A 288 12.47 -10.15 16.98
C THR A 288 13.86 -9.51 17.10
N LYS A 289 14.72 -10.07 17.96
CA LYS A 289 16.15 -9.69 18.10
C LYS A 289 17.10 -10.83 17.68
N GLY A 290 16.65 -11.71 16.77
CA GLY A 290 17.48 -12.75 16.14
C GLY A 290 17.92 -12.33 14.74
#